data_AF-A0A2E6TD95-F1
#
_entry.id   AF-A0A2E6TD95-F1
#
_cell.length_a   1.000
_cell.length_b   1.000
_cell.length_c   1.000
_cell.angle_alpha   90.00
_cell.angle_beta   90.00
_cell.angle_gamma   90.00
#
_symmetry.space_group_name_H-M   'P 1'
#
loop_
_entity.id
_entity.type
_entity.pdbx_description
1 polymer ?
#
loop_
_entity_poly.entity_id
_entity_poly.type
_entity_poly.pdbx_seq_one_letter_code
_entity_poly.pdbx_strand_id
1 'polypeptide(L)' 'MSHLVTAFAIVLFALSGLAFLAGVYVLLRSQSAVHEIEAFIILNISSIFLIGAVITFSINWLAKLQRGQKD' A
#
# COMPACT_ATOMS: atom_id res chain seq x y z
N MET A 1 -0.93 -20.36 -6.70
CA MET A 1 -0.39 -19.62 -5.53
C MET A 1 0.19 -18.23 -5.91
N SER A 2 1.04 -18.10 -6.94
CA SER A 2 1.63 -16.78 -7.35
C SER A 2 0.61 -15.72 -7.79
N HIS A 3 -0.48 -16.12 -8.45
CA HIS A 3 -1.53 -15.19 -8.90
C HIS A 3 -2.29 -14.56 -7.72
N LEU A 4 -2.55 -15.32 -6.66
CA LEU A 4 -3.19 -14.82 -5.44
C LEU A 4 -2.33 -13.77 -4.74
N VAL A 5 -1.02 -14.04 -4.62
CA VAL A 5 -0.05 -13.10 -4.02
C VAL A 5 0.06 -11.82 -4.82
N THR A 6 0.04 -11.93 -6.16
CA THR A 6 0.06 -10.76 -7.06
C THR A 6 -1.23 -9.95 -6.93
N ALA A 7 -2.39 -10.61 -6.92
CA ALA A 7 -3.68 -9.95 -6.73
C ALA A 7 -3.76 -9.23 -5.38
N PHE A 8 -3.27 -9.85 -4.31
CA PHE A 8 -3.21 -9.24 -2.99
C PHE A 8 -2.34 -7.97 -2.96
N ALA A 9 -1.16 -8.02 -3.60
CA ALA A 9 -0.29 -6.83 -3.72
C ALA A 9 -0.97 -5.67 -4.48
N ILE A 10 -1.74 -5.99 -5.54
CA ILE A 10 -2.51 -5.00 -6.29
C ILE A 10 -3.60 -4.38 -5.41
N VAL A 11 -4.32 -5.18 -4.63
CA VAL A 11 -5.35 -4.69 -3.71
C VAL A 11 -4.74 -3.75 -2.66
N LEU A 12 -3.61 -4.14 -2.05
CA LEU A 12 -2.91 -3.27 -1.10
C LEU A 12 -2.46 -1.96 -1.73
N PHE A 13 -1.95 -2.00 -2.97
CA PHE A 13 -1.56 -0.80 -3.69
C PHE A 13 -2.76 0.12 -3.98
N ALA A 14 -3.89 -0.44 -4.41
CA ALA A 14 -5.11 0.32 -4.64
C ALA A 14 -5.64 0.95 -3.34
N LEU A 15 -5.67 0.19 -2.25
CA LEU A 15 -6.06 0.70 -0.93
C LEU A 15 -5.12 1.79 -0.41
N SER A 16 -3.81 1.66 -0.65
CA SER A 16 -2.84 2.71 -0.37
C SER A 16 -3.18 4.00 -1.11
N GLY A 17 -3.39 3.92 -2.44
CA GLY A 17 -3.76 5.09 -3.23
C GLY A 17 -5.05 5.77 -2.76
N LEU A 18 -6.09 4.98 -2.45
CA LEU A 18 -7.35 5.51 -1.92
C LEU A 18 -7.17 6.17 -0.54
N ALA A 19 -6.42 5.53 0.37
CA ALA A 19 -6.12 6.09 1.68
C ALA A 19 -5.30 7.38 1.56
N PHE A 20 -4.32 7.44 0.65
CA PHE A 20 -3.55 8.65 0.38
C PHE A 20 -4.46 9.81 -0.05
N LEU A 21 -5.32 9.58 -1.05
CA LEU A 21 -6.25 10.59 -1.54
C LEU A 21 -7.22 11.04 -0.46
N ALA A 22 -7.74 10.11 0.35
CA ALA A 22 -8.60 10.43 1.49
C ALA A 22 -7.86 11.29 2.53
N GLY A 23 -6.63 10.92 2.89
CA GLY A 23 -5.81 11.67 3.83
C GLY A 23 -5.51 13.08 3.35
N VAL A 24 -5.11 13.25 2.08
CA VAL A 24 -4.91 14.57 1.45
C VAL A 24 -6.20 15.38 1.45
N TYR A 25 -7.34 14.77 1.10
CA TYR A 25 -8.62 15.45 1.09
C TYR A 25 -9.02 15.98 2.48
N VAL A 26 -8.86 15.15 3.52
CA VAL A 26 -9.14 15.56 4.92
C VAL A 26 -8.19 16.67 5.34
N LEU A 27 -6.89 16.56 5.01
CA LEU A 27 -5.89 17.58 5.34
C LEU A 27 -6.26 18.94 4.73
N LEU A 28 -6.61 18.97 3.44
CA LEU A 28 -6.99 20.20 2.72
C LEU A 28 -8.27 20.84 3.25
N ARG A 29 -9.14 20.06 3.90
CA ARG A 29 -10.42 20.52 4.46
C ARG A 29 -10.37 20.73 5.97
N SER A 30 -9.22 20.49 6.60
CA SER A 30 -9.09 20.57 8.05
C SER A 30 -9.33 22.01 8.54
N GLN A 31 -10.15 22.13 9.58
CA GLN A 31 -10.44 23.41 10.26
C GLN A 31 -9.94 23.42 11.71
N SER A 32 -9.37 22.30 12.15
CA SER A 32 -8.83 22.13 13.49
C SER A 32 -7.65 21.17 13.50
N ALA A 33 -6.79 21.31 14.50
CA ALA A 33 -5.65 20.44 14.72
C ALA A 33 -6.04 18.95 14.84
N VAL A 34 -7.26 18.66 15.31
CA VAL A 34 -7.76 17.28 15.39
C VAL A 34 -7.92 16.67 13.99
N HIS A 35 -8.51 17.39 13.05
CA HIS A 35 -8.66 16.92 11.66
C HIS A 35 -7.31 16.80 10.94
N GLU A 36 -6.34 17.67 11.25
CA GLU A 36 -4.98 17.53 10.74
C GLU A 36 -4.33 16.22 11.23
N ILE A 37 -4.45 15.91 12.53
CA ILE A 37 -3.93 14.66 13.11
C ILE A 37 -4.59 13.44 12.46
N GLU A 38 -5.92 13.45 12.29
CA GLU A 38 -6.64 12.39 11.60
C GLU A 38 -6.13 12.19 10.17
N ALA A 39 -5.94 13.27 9.41
CA ALA A 39 -5.37 13.20 8.07
C ALA A 39 -3.97 12.57 8.07
N PHE A 40 -3.11 12.94 9.02
CA PHE A 40 -1.78 12.34 9.16
C PHE A 40 -1.85 10.85 9.51
N ILE A 41 -2.80 10.42 10.34
CA ILE A 41 -3.01 8.99 10.63
C ILE A 41 -3.39 8.25 9.34
N ILE A 42 -4.31 8.80 8.55
CA ILE A 42 -4.73 8.20 7.28
C ILE A 42 -3.57 8.12 6.29
N LEU A 43 -2.74 9.16 6.19
CA LEU A 43 -1.53 9.17 5.35
C LEU A 43 -0.48 8.13 5.81
N ASN A 44 -0.36 7.90 7.12
CA ASN A 44 0.50 6.85 7.66
C ASN A 44 -0.03 5.45 7.30
N ILE A 45 -1.34 5.22 7.42
CA ILE A 45 -1.98 3.95 6.99
C ILE A 45 -1.74 3.69 5.51
N SER A 46 -1.88 4.71 4.66
CA SER A 46 -1.55 4.63 3.24
C SER A 46 -0.12 4.14 3.01
N SER A 47 0.84 4.70 3.74
CA SER A 47 2.26 4.33 3.63
C SER A 47 2.49 2.86 4.03
N ILE A 48 1.82 2.38 5.08
CA ILE A 48 1.89 0.98 5.52
C ILE A 48 1.38 0.04 4.42
N PHE A 49 0.25 0.36 3.79
CA PHE A 49 -0.28 -0.43 2.69
C PHE A 49 0.66 -0.46 1.48
N LEU A 50 1.29 0.67 1.15
CA LEU A 50 2.27 0.75 0.06
C LEU A 50 3.48 -0.17 0.34
N ILE A 51 4.04 -0.09 1.54
CA ILE A 51 5.17 -0.92 1.96
C ILE A 51 4.78 -2.41 1.88
N GLY A 52 3.60 -2.77 2.38
CA GLY A 52 3.08 -4.14 2.29
C GLY A 52 2.95 -4.63 0.84
N ALA A 53 2.44 -3.80 -0.07
CA ALA A 53 2.33 -4.12 -1.49
C ALA A 53 3.71 -4.36 -2.13
N VAL A 54 4.69 -3.47 -1.87
CA VAL A 54 6.05 -3.56 -2.41
C VAL A 54 6.77 -4.80 -1.90
N ILE A 55 6.71 -5.10 -0.60
CA ILE A 55 7.33 -6.29 -0.01
C ILE A 55 6.72 -7.55 -0.63
N THR A 56 5.39 -7.62 -0.70
CA THR A 56 4.68 -8.79 -1.26
C THR A 56 5.08 -9.03 -2.71
N PHE A 57 5.12 -7.97 -3.52
CA PHE A 57 5.52 -8.05 -4.92
C PHE A 57 6.98 -8.51 -5.05
N SER A 58 7.89 -7.95 -4.24
CA SER A 58 9.31 -8.28 -4.26
C SER A 58 9.57 -9.74 -3.89
N ILE A 59 8.91 -10.26 -2.85
CA ILE A 59 9.01 -11.67 -2.45
C ILE A 59 8.49 -12.59 -3.57
N ASN A 60 7.35 -12.26 -4.16
CA ASN A 60 6.79 -13.06 -5.26
C ASN A 60 7.68 -13.04 -6.50
N TRP A 61 8.30 -11.90 -6.80
CA TRP A 61 9.25 -11.78 -7.91
C TRP A 61 10.52 -12.60 -7.66
N LEU A 62 11.11 -12.51 -6.47
CA LEU A 62 12.27 -13.31 -6.07
C LEU A 62 11.97 -14.83 -6.16
N ALA A 63 10.81 -15.26 -5.69
CA ALA A 63 10.38 -16.66 -5.77
C ALA A 63 10.14 -17.14 -7.21
N LYS A 64 9.85 -16.24 -8.16
CA LYS A 64 9.79 -16.58 -9.60
C LYS A 64 11.19 -16.72 -10.19
N LEU A 65 12.10 -15.80 -9.87
CA LEU A 65 13.50 -15.86 -10.32
C LEU A 65 14.20 -17.14 -9.85
N GLN A 66 14.01 -17.53 -8.58
CA GLN A 66 14.58 -18.76 -8.04
C GLN A 66 14.03 -20.05 -8.67
N ARG A 67 12.80 -20.01 -9.22
CA ARG A 67 12.24 -21.15 -9.95
C ARG A 67 12.80 -21.23 -11.36
N GLY A 68 12.96 -20.10 -12.05
CA GLY A 68 13.55 -20.05 -13.39
C GLY A 68 15.06 -20.35 -13.45
N GLN A 69 15.75 -20.41 -12.30
CA GLN A 69 17.17 -20.85 -12.22
C GLN A 69 17.33 -22.35 -11.93
N LYS A 70 16.24 -23.10 -11.70
CA LYS A 70 16.27 -24.53 -11.41
C LYS A 70 15.97 -25.42 -12.62
N ASP A 71 15.64 -24.81 -13.75
CA ASP A 71 15.41 -25.44 -15.06
C ASP A 71 16.62 -25.16 -15.97
#